data_AF-A0A938JLJ5-F1
#
_entry.id   AF-A0A938JLJ5-F1
#
_cell.length_a   1.000
_cell.length_b   1.000
_cell.length_c   1.000
_cell.angle_alpha   90.00
_cell.angle_beta   90.00
_cell.angle_gamma   90.00
#
_symmetry.space_group_name_H-M   'P 1'
#
loop_
_entity.id
_entity.type
_entity.pdbx_description
1 polymer ?
#
loop_
_entity_poly.entity_id
_entity_poly.type
_entity_poly.pdbx_seq_one_letter_code
_entity_poly.pdbx_strand_id
1 'polypeptide(L)'
;MTKSFYRFSINKIFLPPGMVLRQLACIIYFSKLVGWEKFYKWLFRYSFRTLPSAAGAIGMGCIGFPNHPVYEITTRCNLKCIHCHTNGGDSKNSIPENELTTGEAKGLIDELAKVKAFRMLVYSGGEPLVRKDIFDLLNYSKKAGFTNVLATNATLIEYDTAKELKKAGVVSIAVSLDSTIPRVHNKIRQNNKAFELTMRGIDSIKRAGILFQINTTAMEYNFENLKEIIKLTDILDAAVMLMYQLVPVGRGC
;
A
#
# COMPACT_ATOMS: atom_id res chain seq x y z
N MET A 1 22.61 -28.34 -21.57
CA MET A 1 22.46 -26.87 -21.65
C MET A 1 21.09 -26.46 -21.14
N THR A 2 21.13 -25.90 -19.95
CA THR A 2 20.12 -25.24 -19.13
C THR A 2 19.37 -24.12 -19.86
N LYS A 3 18.03 -24.20 -19.93
CA LYS A 3 17.08 -23.51 -19.03
C LYS A 3 15.68 -23.55 -19.63
N SER A 4 14.80 -24.29 -18.96
CA SER A 4 13.36 -24.24 -19.16
C SER A 4 12.89 -22.79 -19.00
N PHE A 5 12.34 -22.22 -20.08
CA PHE A 5 11.56 -21.00 -20.07
C PHE A 5 10.32 -21.22 -19.19
N TYR A 6 10.44 -20.95 -17.89
CA TYR A 6 9.25 -20.84 -17.05
C TYR A 6 8.49 -19.58 -17.45
N ARG A 7 7.53 -19.82 -18.33
CA ARG A 7 6.46 -18.92 -18.76
C ARG A 7 5.56 -18.67 -17.55
N PHE A 8 5.93 -17.73 -16.69
CA PHE A 8 5.12 -17.39 -15.51
C PHE A 8 3.86 -16.63 -15.95
N SER A 9 2.81 -17.41 -16.22
CA SER A 9 1.43 -16.94 -16.18
C SER A 9 1.15 -16.47 -14.77
N ILE A 10 0.59 -15.26 -14.61
CA ILE A 10 -0.11 -14.88 -13.37
C ILE A 10 -1.03 -16.07 -13.04
N ASN A 11 -0.90 -16.64 -11.84
CA ASN A 11 -1.70 -17.79 -11.45
C ASN A 11 -3.19 -17.46 -11.63
N LYS A 12 -3.89 -18.27 -12.43
CA LYS A 12 -5.33 -18.04 -12.72
C LYS A 12 -6.12 -17.99 -11.40
N ILE A 13 -7.03 -17.03 -11.32
CA ILE A 13 -7.94 -16.84 -10.18
C ILE A 13 -8.80 -18.11 -10.04
N PHE A 14 -8.68 -18.83 -8.92
CA PHE A 14 -9.46 -20.04 -8.65
C PHE A 14 -10.75 -19.69 -7.90
N LEU A 15 -11.90 -19.67 -8.58
CA LEU A 15 -13.22 -19.36 -8.01
C LEU A 15 -14.06 -20.62 -7.75
N PRO A 16 -14.11 -21.16 -6.52
CA PRO A 16 -15.14 -22.13 -6.19
C PRO A 16 -16.52 -21.44 -6.14
N PRO A 17 -17.58 -21.99 -6.79
CA PRO A 17 -18.88 -21.33 -6.95
C PRO A 17 -19.54 -20.85 -5.64
N GLY A 18 -19.37 -21.58 -4.54
CA GLY A 18 -19.97 -21.24 -3.25
C GLY A 18 -19.34 -20.03 -2.54
N MET A 19 -18.17 -19.58 -2.97
CA MET A 19 -17.41 -18.56 -2.24
C MET A 19 -17.82 -17.13 -2.57
N VAL A 20 -18.20 -16.88 -3.83
CA VAL A 20 -18.75 -15.59 -4.27
C VAL A 20 -20.08 -15.31 -3.55
N LEU A 21 -20.95 -16.32 -3.46
CA LEU A 21 -22.22 -16.24 -2.74
C LEU A 21 -22.02 -15.94 -1.25
N ARG A 22 -21.10 -16.63 -0.58
CA ARG A 22 -20.76 -16.35 0.83
C ARG A 22 -20.25 -14.92 1.02
N GLN A 23 -19.45 -14.41 0.10
CA GLN A 23 -18.92 -13.04 0.17
C GLN A 23 -19.99 -11.98 -0.01
N LEU A 24 -20.86 -12.15 -1.02
CA LEU A 24 -21.99 -11.26 -1.22
C LEU A 24 -22.87 -11.25 0.03
N ALA A 25 -23.14 -12.41 0.62
CA ALA A 25 -23.91 -12.51 1.86
C ALA A 25 -23.21 -11.80 3.04
N CYS A 26 -21.91 -12.02 3.25
CA CYS A 26 -21.15 -11.37 4.33
C CYS A 26 -21.09 -9.85 4.17
N ILE A 27 -20.87 -9.33 2.96
CA ILE A 27 -20.85 -7.89 2.68
C ILE A 27 -22.21 -7.27 2.94
N ILE A 28 -23.29 -7.91 2.48
CA ILE A 28 -24.66 -7.39 2.66
C ILE A 28 -24.99 -7.40 4.16
N TYR A 29 -24.63 -8.46 4.86
CA TYR A 29 -24.82 -8.57 6.31
C TYR A 29 -24.04 -7.50 7.07
N PHE A 30 -22.75 -7.34 6.78
CA PHE A 30 -21.91 -6.30 7.38
C PHE A 30 -22.45 -4.90 7.09
N SER A 31 -22.79 -4.61 5.83
CA SER A 31 -23.38 -3.33 5.42
C SER A 31 -24.66 -3.02 6.21
N LYS A 32 -25.51 -4.01 6.45
CA LYS A 32 -26.70 -3.85 7.31
C LYS A 32 -26.34 -3.61 8.77
N LEU A 33 -25.40 -4.38 9.32
CA LEU A 33 -24.97 -4.26 10.73
C LEU A 33 -24.39 -2.88 11.06
N VAL A 34 -23.55 -2.35 10.17
CA VAL A 34 -22.86 -1.07 10.40
C VAL A 34 -23.61 0.15 9.84
N GLY A 35 -24.80 -0.06 9.25
CA GLY A 35 -25.56 1.02 8.61
C GLY A 35 -24.77 1.71 7.49
N TRP A 36 -24.07 0.95 6.64
CA TRP A 36 -23.22 1.52 5.60
C TRP A 36 -24.05 2.15 4.46
N GLU A 37 -24.39 3.43 4.61
CA GLU A 37 -25.27 4.17 3.69
C GLU A 37 -24.78 4.20 2.24
N LYS A 38 -23.46 4.22 2.04
CA LYS A 38 -22.83 4.31 0.71
C LYS A 38 -22.47 2.95 0.09
N PHE A 39 -22.96 1.85 0.66
CA PHE A 39 -22.61 0.50 0.23
C PHE A 39 -22.81 0.27 -1.28
N TYR A 40 -23.99 0.58 -1.83
CA TYR A 40 -24.26 0.35 -3.25
C TYR A 40 -23.34 1.17 -4.17
N LYS A 41 -23.08 2.43 -3.81
CA LYS A 41 -22.13 3.28 -4.54
C LYS A 41 -20.74 2.65 -4.53
N TRP A 42 -20.30 2.13 -3.39
CA TRP A 42 -19.02 1.44 -3.30
C TRP A 42 -19.00 0.14 -4.10
N LEU A 43 -20.06 -0.67 -4.00
CA LEU A 43 -20.18 -1.97 -4.66
C LEU A 43 -20.05 -1.82 -6.18
N PHE A 44 -20.80 -0.91 -6.80
CA PHE A 44 -20.77 -0.75 -8.25
C PHE A 44 -19.53 0.00 -8.76
N ARG A 45 -18.92 0.86 -7.94
CA ARG A 45 -17.78 1.70 -8.36
C ARG A 45 -16.41 1.07 -8.09
N TYR A 46 -16.22 0.41 -6.95
CA TYR A 46 -14.89 -0.04 -6.50
C TYR A 46 -14.76 -1.55 -6.32
N SER A 47 -15.82 -2.31 -6.05
CA SER A 47 -15.67 -3.74 -5.70
C SER A 47 -14.80 -4.51 -6.72
N PHE A 48 -15.18 -4.47 -7.99
CA PHE A 48 -14.43 -5.10 -9.08
C PHE A 48 -13.06 -4.46 -9.31
N ARG A 49 -12.95 -3.14 -9.11
CA ARG A 49 -11.67 -2.44 -9.24
C ARG A 49 -10.69 -2.89 -8.17
N THR A 50 -11.13 -3.18 -6.95
CA THR A 50 -10.26 -3.62 -5.85
C THR A 50 -9.80 -5.08 -5.94
N LEU A 51 -10.34 -5.89 -6.85
CA LEU A 51 -9.97 -7.30 -7.01
C LEU A 51 -8.46 -7.54 -7.31
N PRO A 52 -7.78 -6.75 -8.17
CA PRO A 52 -6.34 -6.87 -8.36
C PRO A 52 -5.57 -6.61 -7.05
N SER A 53 -6.02 -5.65 -6.24
CA SER A 53 -5.48 -5.34 -4.91
C SER A 53 -5.78 -6.41 -3.87
N ALA A 54 -6.54 -7.46 -4.19
CA ALA A 54 -6.70 -8.65 -3.36
C ALA A 54 -5.73 -9.77 -3.77
N ALA A 55 -4.88 -9.56 -4.80
CA ALA A 55 -3.94 -10.54 -5.35
C ALA A 55 -4.55 -11.94 -5.60
N GLY A 56 -5.78 -11.95 -6.11
CA GLY A 56 -6.51 -13.19 -6.37
C GLY A 56 -6.99 -13.92 -5.11
N ALA A 57 -6.85 -13.34 -3.91
CA ALA A 57 -7.72 -13.73 -2.82
C ALA A 57 -9.15 -13.37 -3.18
N ILE A 58 -9.99 -14.34 -2.91
CA ILE A 58 -11.41 -14.20 -2.98
C ILE A 58 -11.80 -14.07 -1.51
N GLY A 59 -11.98 -12.81 -1.12
CA GLY A 59 -12.34 -12.29 0.20
C GLY A 59 -12.58 -10.78 0.03
N MET A 60 -13.38 -10.19 0.91
CA MET A 60 -13.98 -8.87 0.67
C MET A 60 -12.95 -7.75 0.84
N GLY A 61 -12.23 -7.32 -0.22
CA GLY A 61 -11.23 -6.26 -0.10
C GLY A 61 -10.26 -6.50 1.07
N CYS A 62 -10.01 -5.49 1.91
CA CYS A 62 -9.15 -5.61 3.09
C CYS A 62 -9.59 -6.63 4.16
N ILE A 63 -10.76 -7.25 4.01
CA ILE A 63 -11.31 -8.28 4.93
C ILE A 63 -10.95 -9.69 4.45
N GLY A 64 -10.22 -9.83 3.34
CA GLY A 64 -9.71 -11.11 2.88
C GLY A 64 -8.47 -10.97 2.03
N PHE A 65 -7.46 -10.26 2.53
CA PHE A 65 -6.13 -10.42 1.97
C PHE A 65 -5.71 -11.88 2.17
N PRO A 66 -5.16 -12.55 1.14
CA PRO A 66 -4.46 -13.80 1.39
C PRO A 66 -3.25 -13.45 2.28
N ASN A 67 -2.71 -14.44 2.99
CA ASN A 67 -1.43 -14.24 3.68
C ASN A 67 -0.45 -13.60 2.68
N HIS A 68 0.10 -12.45 3.04
CA HIS A 68 1.01 -11.73 2.17
C HIS A 68 2.16 -11.17 2.99
N PRO A 69 3.39 -11.24 2.47
CA PRO A 69 4.53 -10.57 3.06
C PRO A 69 4.42 -9.05 2.89
N VAL A 70 4.69 -8.34 3.98
CA VAL A 70 5.03 -6.92 3.96
C VAL A 70 6.54 -6.84 4.11
N TYR A 71 7.22 -6.38 3.06
CA TYR A 71 8.67 -6.28 3.03
C TYR A 71 9.09 -4.84 3.31
N GLU A 72 9.69 -4.62 4.48
CA GLU A 72 10.36 -3.36 4.81
C GLU A 72 11.71 -3.31 4.10
N ILE A 73 11.77 -2.61 2.97
CA ILE A 73 12.90 -2.73 2.04
C ILE A 73 14.08 -1.84 2.41
N THR A 74 13.85 -0.84 3.25
CA THR A 74 14.85 0.13 3.71
C THR A 74 14.38 0.73 5.02
N THR A 75 15.29 1.22 5.86
CA THR A 75 14.97 2.07 7.01
C THR A 75 15.07 3.55 6.64
N ARG A 76 15.68 3.89 5.49
CA ARG A 76 15.86 5.27 5.04
C ARG A 76 14.52 5.88 4.65
N CYS A 77 14.31 7.12 5.07
CA CYS A 77 13.11 7.87 4.72
C CYS A 77 13.46 9.33 4.46
N ASN A 78 12.73 9.96 3.55
CA ASN A 78 12.81 11.41 3.31
C ASN A 78 12.03 12.23 4.34
N LEU A 79 11.37 11.58 5.31
CA LEU A 79 10.64 12.18 6.44
C LEU A 79 11.14 11.62 7.77
N LYS A 80 10.78 12.28 8.88
CA LYS A 80 11.15 11.86 10.26
C LYS A 80 9.93 11.84 11.18
N CYS A 81 8.85 11.19 10.74
CA CYS A 81 7.55 11.23 11.41
C CYS A 81 7.63 10.89 12.91
N ILE A 82 6.86 11.61 13.74
CA ILE A 82 6.90 11.47 15.21
C ILE A 82 6.40 10.10 15.69
N HIS A 83 5.56 9.42 14.92
CA HIS A 83 4.92 8.15 15.29
C HIS A 83 5.57 6.93 14.62
N CYS A 84 6.76 7.10 14.02
CA CYS A 84 7.34 6.08 13.15
C CYS A 84 7.84 4.88 13.95
N HIS A 85 7.32 3.69 13.66
CA HIS A 85 7.70 2.44 14.33
C HIS A 85 9.11 1.96 13.97
N THR A 86 9.55 2.19 12.72
CA THR A 86 10.87 1.76 12.23
C THR A 86 11.98 2.77 12.52
N ASN A 87 11.68 3.88 13.19
CA ASN A 87 12.60 5.01 13.34
C ASN A 87 13.15 5.55 12.00
N GLY A 88 12.41 5.39 10.90
CA GLY A 88 12.89 5.80 9.57
C GLY A 88 13.29 7.27 9.47
N GLY A 89 14.29 7.55 8.65
CA GLY A 89 14.91 8.87 8.52
C GLY A 89 16.26 8.76 7.83
N ASP A 90 17.04 9.85 7.78
CA ASP A 90 18.39 9.90 7.23
C ASP A 90 18.53 9.26 5.84
N SER A 91 18.04 9.98 4.82
CA SER A 91 18.15 9.62 3.41
C SER A 91 19.58 9.68 2.83
N LYS A 92 20.62 9.52 3.67
CA LYS A 92 22.01 9.48 3.21
C LYS A 92 22.18 8.30 2.23
N ASN A 93 23.03 8.51 1.24
CA ASN A 93 23.11 7.65 0.05
C ASN A 93 23.73 6.26 0.30
N SER A 94 24.36 6.04 1.46
CA SER A 94 24.88 4.73 1.87
C SER A 94 23.74 3.81 2.25
N ILE A 95 23.74 2.59 1.72
CA ILE A 95 22.91 1.50 2.21
C ILE A 95 23.36 1.25 3.67
N PRO A 96 22.49 1.37 4.68
CA PRO A 96 22.81 0.98 6.05
C PRO A 96 23.38 -0.44 6.07
N GLU A 97 24.38 -0.70 6.91
CA GLU A 97 25.09 -2.01 6.94
C GLU A 97 24.15 -3.22 7.15
N ASN A 98 22.93 -2.99 7.65
CA ASN A 98 21.92 -4.01 7.93
C ASN A 98 20.82 -4.11 6.86
N GLU A 99 20.95 -3.44 5.71
CA GLU A 99 19.98 -3.54 4.60
C GLU A 99 20.43 -4.54 3.53
N LEU A 100 19.49 -5.34 3.01
CA LEU A 100 19.76 -6.27 1.92
C LEU A 100 20.22 -5.53 0.66
N THR A 101 21.32 -6.00 0.08
CA THR A 101 21.76 -5.60 -1.26
C THR A 101 20.70 -5.96 -2.31
N THR A 102 20.82 -5.42 -3.53
CA THR A 102 19.90 -5.77 -4.62
C THR A 102 19.87 -7.27 -4.93
N GLY A 103 21.02 -7.96 -4.81
CA GLY A 103 21.11 -9.41 -5.03
C GLY A 103 20.37 -10.20 -3.95
N GLU A 104 20.61 -9.86 -2.68
CA GLU A 104 19.95 -10.51 -1.54
C GLU A 104 18.45 -10.24 -1.51
N ALA A 105 18.02 -9.01 -1.84
CA ALA A 105 16.61 -8.67 -1.94
C ALA A 105 15.89 -9.49 -3.04
N LYS A 106 16.56 -9.73 -4.19
CA LYS A 106 16.04 -10.64 -5.23
C LYS A 106 15.99 -12.09 -4.73
N GLY A 107 17.00 -12.54 -4.01
CA GLY A 107 17.00 -13.86 -3.35
C GLY A 107 15.84 -14.03 -2.37
N LEU A 108 15.56 -13.02 -1.54
CA LEU A 108 14.39 -13.01 -0.65
C LEU A 108 13.08 -13.11 -1.45
N ILE A 109 12.94 -12.37 -2.55
CA ILE A 109 11.76 -12.46 -3.42
C ILE A 109 11.60 -13.88 -3.98
N ASP A 110 12.69 -14.54 -4.37
CA ASP A 110 12.66 -15.92 -4.85
C ASP A 110 12.20 -16.90 -3.74
N GLU A 111 12.69 -16.74 -2.50
CA GLU A 111 12.23 -17.55 -1.36
C GLU A 111 10.74 -17.32 -1.06
N LEU A 112 10.29 -16.07 -1.06
CA LEU A 112 8.87 -15.75 -0.88
C LEU A 112 8.01 -16.35 -1.99
N ALA A 113 8.49 -16.36 -3.24
CA ALA A 113 7.77 -16.92 -4.38
C ALA A 113 7.58 -18.44 -4.29
N LYS A 114 8.41 -19.16 -3.53
CA LYS A 114 8.22 -20.60 -3.25
C LYS A 114 6.97 -20.86 -2.41
N VAL A 115 6.53 -19.89 -1.60
CA VAL A 115 5.32 -19.99 -0.80
C VAL A 115 4.09 -19.73 -1.68
N LYS A 116 3.49 -20.81 -2.22
CA LYS A 116 2.37 -20.74 -3.18
C LYS A 116 1.15 -19.92 -2.73
N ALA A 117 0.98 -19.74 -1.41
CA ALA A 117 -0.09 -18.94 -0.83
C ALA A 117 0.13 -17.42 -1.01
N PHE A 118 1.38 -16.98 -1.10
CA PHE A 118 1.72 -15.58 -1.30
C PHE A 118 1.50 -15.19 -2.76
N ARG A 119 0.62 -14.22 -2.97
CA ARG A 119 0.28 -13.69 -4.30
C ARG A 119 0.52 -12.20 -4.42
N MET A 120 0.62 -11.53 -3.28
CA MET A 120 0.94 -10.11 -3.15
C MET A 120 2.29 -9.95 -2.48
N LEU A 121 3.02 -8.91 -2.88
CA LEU A 121 4.14 -8.39 -2.09
C LEU A 121 3.88 -6.91 -1.83
N VAL A 122 3.79 -6.54 -0.56
CA VAL A 122 3.67 -5.13 -0.15
C VAL A 122 5.06 -4.59 0.11
N TYR A 123 5.47 -3.60 -0.66
CA TYR A 123 6.70 -2.85 -0.46
C TYR A 123 6.44 -1.72 0.53
N SER A 124 7.17 -1.73 1.64
CA SER A 124 7.12 -0.75 2.72
C SER A 124 8.55 -0.47 3.21
N GLY A 125 8.70 0.08 4.40
CA GLY A 125 9.98 0.35 5.06
C GLY A 125 10.54 1.71 4.68
N GLY A 126 10.92 2.48 5.69
CA GLY A 126 11.31 3.88 5.56
C GLY A 126 10.38 4.60 4.57
N GLU A 127 10.94 5.08 3.46
CA GLU A 127 10.19 5.34 2.23
C GLU A 127 10.74 4.48 1.08
N PRO A 128 9.95 3.55 0.50
CA PRO A 128 10.43 2.71 -0.59
C PRO A 128 11.04 3.48 -1.77
N LEU A 129 10.49 4.64 -2.10
CA LEU A 129 10.93 5.45 -3.23
C LEU A 129 12.30 6.14 -3.02
N VAL A 130 12.88 6.12 -1.82
CA VAL A 130 14.27 6.58 -1.62
C VAL A 130 15.31 5.51 -1.98
N ARG A 131 14.89 4.25 -2.16
CA ARG A 131 15.77 3.15 -2.51
C ARG A 131 16.01 3.13 -4.04
N LYS A 132 17.27 3.28 -4.45
CA LYS A 132 17.67 3.49 -5.86
C LYS A 132 17.25 2.36 -6.81
N ASP A 133 17.22 1.12 -6.34
CA ASP A 133 16.89 -0.09 -7.10
C ASP A 133 15.42 -0.51 -6.95
N ILE A 134 14.53 0.35 -6.42
CA ILE A 134 13.12 -0.01 -6.17
C ILE A 134 12.40 -0.51 -7.42
N PHE A 135 12.57 0.16 -8.56
CA PHE A 135 11.92 -0.27 -9.81
C PHE A 135 12.46 -1.61 -10.33
N ASP A 136 13.73 -1.92 -10.08
CA ASP A 136 14.30 -3.23 -10.42
C ASP A 136 13.66 -4.34 -9.58
N LEU A 137 13.49 -4.08 -8.27
CA LEU A 137 12.86 -5.03 -7.35
C LEU A 137 11.38 -5.23 -7.67
N LEU A 138 10.63 -4.17 -7.97
CA LEU A 138 9.23 -4.25 -8.41
C LEU A 138 9.09 -5.05 -9.70
N ASN A 139 9.94 -4.80 -10.68
CA ASN A 139 9.95 -5.58 -11.93
C ASN A 139 10.33 -7.04 -11.70
N TYR A 140 11.24 -7.31 -10.76
CA TYR A 140 11.67 -8.67 -10.41
C TYR A 140 10.54 -9.46 -9.73
N SER A 141 9.89 -8.90 -8.71
CA SER A 141 8.75 -9.54 -8.04
C SER A 141 7.56 -9.76 -8.97
N LYS A 142 7.28 -8.81 -9.87
CA LYS A 142 6.29 -8.99 -10.94
C LYS A 142 6.62 -10.22 -11.81
N LYS A 143 7.88 -10.38 -12.22
CA LYS A 143 8.34 -11.55 -13.00
C LYS A 143 8.26 -12.86 -12.19
N ALA A 144 8.47 -12.79 -10.87
CA ALA A 144 8.31 -13.91 -9.94
C ALA A 144 6.84 -14.28 -9.69
N GLY A 145 5.87 -13.53 -10.24
CA GLY A 145 4.44 -13.82 -10.16
C GLY A 145 3.69 -13.08 -9.04
N PHE A 146 4.33 -12.12 -8.38
CA PHE A 146 3.67 -11.27 -7.39
C PHE A 146 2.87 -10.14 -8.04
N THR A 147 1.78 -9.79 -7.38
CA THR A 147 1.11 -8.51 -7.55
C THR A 147 1.71 -7.52 -6.54
N ASN A 148 2.16 -6.36 -7.01
CA ASN A 148 2.85 -5.40 -6.16
C ASN A 148 1.88 -4.37 -5.58
N VAL A 149 2.06 -4.08 -4.29
CA VAL A 149 1.42 -2.96 -3.59
C VAL A 149 2.51 -2.12 -2.94
N LEU A 150 2.34 -0.81 -2.93
CA LEU A 150 3.31 0.13 -2.37
C LEU A 150 2.71 0.88 -1.19
N ALA A 151 3.35 0.84 -0.02
CA ALA A 151 3.05 1.73 1.10
C ALA A 151 4.05 2.90 1.10
N THR A 152 3.56 4.13 1.07
CA THR A 152 4.40 5.31 0.84
C THR A 152 3.80 6.55 1.51
N ASN A 153 4.65 7.53 1.78
CA ASN A 153 4.23 8.89 2.13
C ASN A 153 3.79 9.71 0.89
N ALA A 154 3.99 9.19 -0.33
CA ALA A 154 3.62 9.79 -1.62
C ALA A 154 4.28 11.13 -1.96
N THR A 155 5.11 11.69 -1.08
CA THR A 155 5.73 13.02 -1.27
C THR A 155 6.72 13.08 -2.44
N LEU A 156 7.24 11.92 -2.85
CA LEU A 156 8.17 11.75 -3.98
C LEU A 156 7.47 11.31 -5.28
N ILE A 157 6.14 11.19 -5.28
CA ILE A 157 5.40 10.72 -6.45
C ILE A 157 4.99 11.91 -7.30
N GLU A 158 5.60 12.02 -8.48
CA GLU A 158 5.12 12.83 -9.60
C GLU A 158 4.43 11.95 -10.63
N TYR A 159 3.84 12.55 -11.67
CA TYR A 159 3.11 11.80 -12.70
C TYR A 159 3.97 10.76 -13.43
N ASP A 160 5.23 11.07 -13.71
CA ASP A 160 6.16 10.12 -14.36
C ASP A 160 6.48 8.94 -13.44
N THR A 161 6.77 9.19 -12.17
CA THR A 161 6.95 8.14 -11.15
C THR A 161 5.71 7.26 -11.05
N ALA A 162 4.51 7.84 -11.04
CA ALA A 162 3.26 7.09 -11.00
C ALA A 162 3.09 6.18 -12.24
N LYS A 163 3.43 6.66 -13.45
CA LYS A 163 3.43 5.82 -14.66
C LYS A 163 4.43 4.66 -14.56
N GLU A 164 5.63 4.92 -14.04
CA GLU A 164 6.65 3.89 -13.84
C GLU A 164 6.21 2.83 -12.84
N LEU A 165 5.59 3.23 -11.73
CA LEU A 165 4.99 2.31 -10.74
C LEU A 165 3.94 1.41 -11.39
N LYS A 166 3.03 1.98 -12.19
CA LYS A 166 2.02 1.20 -12.93
C LYS A 166 2.68 0.20 -13.88
N LYS A 167 3.69 0.63 -14.64
CA LYS A 167 4.44 -0.23 -15.57
C LYS A 167 5.14 -1.38 -14.84
N ALA A 168 5.70 -1.09 -13.66
CA ALA A 168 6.35 -2.05 -12.77
C ALA A 168 5.37 -3.02 -12.07
N GLY A 169 4.06 -2.92 -12.36
CA GLY A 169 3.04 -3.86 -11.88
C GLY A 169 2.48 -3.52 -10.51
N VAL A 170 2.64 -2.28 -10.05
CA VAL A 170 1.95 -1.79 -8.85
C VAL A 170 0.48 -1.61 -9.17
N VAL A 171 -0.38 -2.36 -8.46
CA VAL A 171 -1.85 -2.32 -8.67
C VAL A 171 -2.56 -1.44 -7.65
N SER A 172 -1.94 -1.21 -6.49
CA SER A 172 -2.50 -0.42 -5.40
C SER A 172 -1.40 0.32 -4.65
N ILE A 173 -1.72 1.52 -4.16
CA ILE A 173 -0.83 2.33 -3.33
C ILE A 173 -1.53 2.69 -2.02
N ALA A 174 -0.91 2.36 -0.90
CA ALA A 174 -1.30 2.80 0.43
C ALA A 174 -0.61 4.12 0.78
N VAL A 175 -1.35 5.21 0.66
CA VAL A 175 -0.84 6.56 0.90
C VAL A 175 -1.06 6.95 2.35
N SER A 176 0.01 7.39 3.00
CA SER A 176 -0.04 7.77 4.40
C SER A 176 -0.52 9.22 4.57
N LEU A 177 -1.70 9.43 5.19
CA LEU A 177 -2.31 10.74 5.39
C LEU A 177 -2.94 10.84 6.80
N ASP A 178 -2.30 11.61 7.70
CA ASP A 178 -2.73 11.65 9.11
C ASP A 178 -3.67 12.79 9.49
N SER A 179 -3.93 13.76 8.61
CA SER A 179 -4.81 14.88 8.91
C SER A 179 -5.22 15.59 7.62
N THR A 180 -6.43 16.13 7.58
CA THR A 180 -6.89 17.06 6.55
C THR A 180 -6.39 18.49 6.76
N ILE A 181 -5.79 18.78 7.93
CA ILE A 181 -5.26 20.09 8.29
C ILE A 181 -3.75 20.08 7.99
N PRO A 182 -3.27 20.88 7.02
CA PRO A 182 -1.86 20.85 6.60
C PRO A 182 -0.87 20.98 7.75
N ARG A 183 -1.11 21.92 8.67
CA ARG A 183 -0.23 22.15 9.84
C ARG A 183 -0.11 20.92 10.74
N VAL A 184 -1.22 20.19 10.95
CA VAL A 184 -1.23 18.99 11.81
C VAL A 184 -0.51 17.85 11.11
N HIS A 185 -0.83 17.58 9.85
CA HIS A 185 -0.15 16.55 9.05
C HIS A 185 1.36 16.81 8.97
N ASN A 186 1.75 18.05 8.68
CA ASN A 186 3.16 18.46 8.58
C ASN A 186 3.90 18.32 9.91
N LYS A 187 3.26 18.64 11.04
CA LYS A 187 3.84 18.43 12.38
C LYS A 187 4.05 16.95 12.65
N ILE A 188 3.07 16.09 12.34
CA ILE A 188 3.18 14.64 12.53
C ILE A 188 4.29 14.06 11.64
N ARG A 189 4.40 14.53 10.40
CA ARG A 189 5.40 14.07 9.41
C ARG A 189 6.77 14.73 9.53
N GLN A 190 6.91 15.73 10.40
CA GLN A 190 8.14 16.52 10.61
C GLN A 190 8.66 17.15 9.31
N ASN A 191 7.75 17.67 8.47
CA ASN A 191 8.10 18.36 7.23
C ASN A 191 6.99 19.36 6.86
N ASN A 192 7.37 20.63 6.69
CA ASN A 192 6.44 21.74 6.42
C ASN A 192 5.73 21.69 5.06
N LYS A 193 6.15 20.80 4.15
CA LYS A 193 5.55 20.59 2.83
C LYS A 193 4.87 19.23 2.69
N ALA A 194 4.90 18.36 3.70
CA ALA A 194 4.43 16.98 3.59
C ALA A 194 3.01 16.89 3.03
N PHE A 195 2.07 17.67 3.56
CA PHE A 195 0.67 17.63 3.14
C PHE A 195 0.52 17.98 1.65
N GLU A 196 1.10 19.10 1.21
CA GLU A 196 1.06 19.54 -0.18
C GLU A 196 1.64 18.49 -1.13
N LEU A 197 2.83 17.96 -0.78
CA LEU A 197 3.51 16.95 -1.58
C LEU A 197 2.71 15.64 -1.65
N THR A 198 2.13 15.20 -0.53
CA THR A 198 1.26 14.02 -0.47
C THR A 198 0.02 14.20 -1.34
N MET A 199 -0.66 15.35 -1.27
CA MET A 199 -1.86 15.63 -2.07
C MET A 199 -1.56 15.64 -3.58
N ARG A 200 -0.41 16.22 -3.97
CA ARG A 200 0.07 16.17 -5.36
C ARG A 200 0.45 14.75 -5.80
N GLY A 201 1.02 13.95 -4.91
CA GLY A 201 1.28 12.54 -5.13
C GLY A 201 -0.03 11.76 -5.39
N ILE A 202 -1.06 12.00 -4.58
CA ILE A 202 -2.38 11.39 -4.75
C ILE A 202 -2.99 11.75 -6.12
N ASP A 203 -2.90 13.01 -6.55
CA ASP A 203 -3.36 13.43 -7.88
C ASP A 203 -2.61 12.66 -8.99
N SER A 204 -1.29 12.56 -8.89
CA SER A 204 -0.45 11.83 -9.84
C SER A 204 -0.81 10.34 -9.93
N ILE A 205 -1.05 9.69 -8.78
CA ILE A 205 -1.49 8.30 -8.68
C ILE A 205 -2.86 8.12 -9.36
N LYS A 206 -3.80 9.01 -9.08
CA LYS A 206 -5.15 9.00 -9.65
C LYS A 206 -5.12 9.18 -11.16
N ARG A 207 -4.32 10.13 -11.68
CA ARG A 207 -4.12 10.36 -13.12
C ARG A 207 -3.45 9.19 -13.82
N ALA A 208 -2.55 8.48 -13.13
CA ALA A 208 -1.98 7.23 -13.66
C ALA A 208 -3.01 6.08 -13.68
N GLY A 209 -4.16 6.23 -13.01
CA GLY A 209 -5.21 5.21 -12.91
C GLY A 209 -4.76 4.02 -12.07
N ILE A 210 -3.95 4.26 -11.03
CA ILE A 210 -3.61 3.27 -10.02
C ILE A 210 -4.62 3.44 -8.87
N LEU A 211 -5.09 2.32 -8.32
CA LEU A 211 -5.94 2.36 -7.14
C LEU A 211 -5.12 2.79 -5.94
N PHE A 212 -5.75 3.52 -5.04
CA PHE A 212 -5.09 3.89 -3.81
C PHE A 212 -6.04 3.81 -2.63
N GLN A 213 -5.43 3.66 -1.48
CA GLN A 213 -6.07 3.69 -0.18
C GLN A 213 -5.39 4.74 0.69
N ILE A 214 -6.13 5.27 1.65
CA ILE A 214 -5.61 6.17 2.67
C ILE A 214 -5.31 5.37 3.93
N ASN A 215 -4.06 5.43 4.39
CA ASN A 215 -3.64 4.88 5.67
C ASN A 215 -3.42 6.02 6.67
N THR A 216 -4.06 5.91 7.83
CA THR A 216 -3.97 6.89 8.91
C THR A 216 -3.65 6.18 10.21
N THR A 217 -2.66 6.68 10.95
CA THR A 217 -2.44 6.25 12.34
C THR A 217 -3.23 7.18 13.26
N ALA A 218 -4.20 6.64 13.99
CA ALA A 218 -4.98 7.40 14.96
C ALA A 218 -4.13 7.67 16.21
N MET A 219 -4.04 8.94 16.61
CA MET A 219 -3.26 9.39 17.75
C MET A 219 -3.86 10.68 18.32
N GLU A 220 -3.41 11.09 19.51
CA GLU A 220 -3.87 12.32 20.17
C GLU A 220 -3.83 13.54 19.24
N TYR A 221 -2.74 13.69 18.47
CA TYR A 221 -2.54 14.83 17.57
C TYR A 221 -3.57 14.98 16.44
N ASN A 222 -4.23 13.91 16.02
CA ASN A 222 -5.18 13.95 14.90
C ASN A 222 -6.58 13.43 15.27
N PHE A 223 -6.81 13.07 16.53
CA PHE A 223 -8.04 12.43 16.99
C PHE A 223 -9.30 13.23 16.61
N GLU A 224 -9.28 14.54 16.87
CA GLU A 224 -10.40 15.44 16.55
C GLU A 224 -10.68 15.55 15.03
N ASN A 225 -9.69 15.23 14.20
CA ASN A 225 -9.77 15.39 12.75
C ASN A 225 -10.05 14.07 12.00
N LEU A 226 -10.11 12.92 12.69
CA LEU A 226 -10.31 11.61 12.06
C LEU A 226 -11.61 11.55 11.23
N LYS A 227 -12.70 12.16 11.71
CA LYS A 227 -13.97 12.24 10.97
C LYS A 227 -13.80 12.91 9.61
N GLU A 228 -12.94 13.93 9.53
CA GLU A 228 -12.76 14.68 8.29
C GLU A 228 -11.81 13.97 7.34
N ILE A 229 -10.88 13.16 7.85
CA ILE A 229 -10.07 12.28 7.01
C ILE A 229 -10.96 11.23 6.31
N ILE A 230 -11.98 10.71 7.01
CA ILE A 230 -12.95 9.79 6.41
C ILE A 230 -13.70 10.50 5.26
N LYS A 231 -14.18 11.73 5.48
CA LYS A 231 -14.82 12.52 4.41
C LYS A 231 -13.88 12.84 3.25
N LEU A 232 -12.62 13.18 3.56
CA LEU A 232 -11.61 13.47 2.55
C LEU A 232 -11.30 12.24 1.69
N THR A 233 -11.25 11.05 2.29
CA THR A 233 -11.08 9.79 1.56
C THR A 233 -12.15 9.62 0.47
N ASP A 234 -13.41 9.90 0.80
CA ASP A 234 -14.52 9.88 -0.17
C ASP A 234 -14.34 10.93 -1.28
N ILE A 235 -13.93 12.16 -0.92
CA ILE A 235 -13.70 13.26 -1.89
C ILE A 235 -12.57 12.91 -2.86
N LEU A 236 -11.50 12.30 -2.35
CA LEU A 236 -10.34 11.92 -3.15
C LEU A 236 -10.62 10.75 -4.09
N ASP A 237 -11.75 10.05 -3.91
CA ASP A 237 -12.11 8.84 -4.65
C ASP A 237 -11.18 7.66 -4.31
N ALA A 238 -10.68 7.60 -3.07
CA ALA A 238 -9.86 6.50 -2.58
C ALA A 238 -10.73 5.23 -2.42
N ALA A 239 -10.15 4.07 -2.74
CA ALA A 239 -10.92 2.81 -2.76
C ALA A 239 -11.15 2.24 -1.35
N VAL A 240 -10.22 2.50 -0.43
CA VAL A 240 -10.24 2.03 0.96
C VAL A 240 -9.61 3.10 1.87
N MET A 241 -10.05 3.14 3.12
CA MET A 241 -9.30 3.77 4.21
C MET A 241 -8.99 2.71 5.28
N LEU A 242 -7.72 2.65 5.70
CA LEU A 242 -7.29 1.88 6.86
C LEU A 242 -6.86 2.83 7.96
N MET A 243 -7.48 2.68 9.13
CA MET A 243 -7.11 3.41 10.33
C MET A 243 -6.42 2.44 11.27
N TYR A 244 -5.19 2.77 11.66
CA TYR A 244 -4.36 1.98 12.55
C TYR A 244 -4.31 2.60 13.93
N GLN A 245 -4.28 1.78 14.97
CA GLN A 245 -3.92 2.22 16.31
C GLN A 245 -2.43 2.59 16.37
N LEU A 246 -2.09 3.62 17.12
CA LEU A 246 -0.69 3.90 17.45
C LEU A 246 -0.15 2.76 18.31
N VAL A 247 0.96 2.16 17.88
CA VAL A 247 1.71 1.18 18.68
C VAL A 247 2.93 1.90 19.25
N PRO A 248 3.16 1.87 20.58
CA PRO A 248 4.24 2.60 21.23
C PRO A 248 5.58 1.91 21.02
N VAL A 249 6.11 2.03 19.80
CA VAL A 249 7.41 1.51 19.36
C VAL A 249 8.13 2.56 18.51
N GLY A 250 9.45 2.49 18.48
CA GLY A 250 10.27 3.45 17.74
C GLY A 250 10.12 4.86 18.32
N ARG A 251 9.72 5.83 17.49
CA ARG A 251 9.45 7.22 17.94
C ARG A 251 8.04 7.41 18.48
N GLY A 252 7.14 6.44 18.28
CA GLY A 252 5.76 6.51 18.76
C GLY A 252 5.57 6.26 20.27
N CYS A 253 6.67 6.24 21.04
CA CYS A 253 6.72 6.06 22.48
C CYS A 253 6.55 7.38 23.23
#